data_AF-I7A7K4-F1
#
_entry.id   AF-I7A7K4-F1
#
_cell.length_a   1.000
_cell.length_b   1.000
_cell.length_c   1.000
_cell.angle_alpha   90.00
_cell.angle_beta   90.00
_cell.angle_gamma   90.00
#
_symmetry.space_group_name_H-M   'P 1'
#
loop_
_entity.id
_entity.type
_entity.pdbx_description
1 polymer ?
#
loop_
_entity_poly.entity_id
_entity_poly.type
_entity_poly.pdbx_seq_one_letter_code
_entity_poly.pdbx_strand_id
1 'polypeptide(L)'
;MEFIKEEYIQSLIEDKGLNDQSYQREIIEKAKNAKGLSLKESAALLNIEDRETLEELFHTAKEVKEKIYGNRLVLFAPLYITNICVNNCLYCAFRRDNKELKRKTLTLDEIREETEFLVKQGHKRILLVAGEHPKKPGLDFVGKAIDTMYKVHINGGNIRRINVNVAPLTVDEFKTLKSFGIGTYQCFQETYHYETYMKMHPDGPKRDFAWRLYSMDRALQAGIDDVGIGVLFGLTDYKFETLAMLSHAFNLDEKYGIGPHTISVPRLEPALNAPVSEKPPFAVDDLSFKKLVAVIRLAVPYTGIILSTRERPELRRELFNLGVSQISAGSRTSPGAYKESQESLEEHQMEQFQLGDHRSLDEVVRDCCQLGYLPSFCTACYRSSRTGDRFMELAKTGNIGKLCSPNAISTFKEYILEYASEETKKVALEFLLNEIEKLEEPTKNKTLKMVERVDAGERDVFF
;
A
#
# COMPACT_ATOMS: atom_id res chain seq x y z
N MET A 1 9.05 14.20 -21.39
CA MET A 1 8.37 13.10 -20.67
C MET A 1 7.30 12.58 -21.60
N GLU A 2 7.30 11.30 -21.96
CA GLU A 2 6.48 10.84 -23.09
C GLU A 2 5.01 10.62 -22.69
N PHE A 3 4.75 10.12 -21.48
CA PHE A 3 3.40 9.76 -21.02
C PHE A 3 2.79 10.66 -19.92
N ILE A 4 3.58 11.51 -19.27
CA ILE A 4 3.08 12.56 -18.36
C ILE A 4 3.01 13.86 -19.14
N LYS A 5 1.81 14.22 -19.61
CA LYS A 5 1.54 15.43 -20.39
C LYS A 5 0.95 16.50 -19.47
N GLU A 6 1.80 17.29 -18.80
CA GLU A 6 1.37 18.25 -17.78
C GLU A 6 0.33 19.24 -18.29
N GLU A 7 0.54 19.83 -19.48
CA GLU A 7 -0.39 20.77 -20.10
C GLU A 7 -1.77 20.13 -20.37
N TYR A 8 -1.79 18.87 -20.79
CA TYR A 8 -3.04 18.16 -21.02
C TYR A 8 -3.77 17.88 -19.71
N ILE A 9 -3.05 17.42 -18.68
CA ILE A 9 -3.62 17.19 -17.34
C ILE A 9 -4.19 18.50 -16.79
N GLN A 10 -3.45 19.60 -16.91
CA GLN A 10 -3.91 20.92 -16.48
C GLN A 10 -5.15 21.36 -17.24
N SER A 11 -5.19 21.16 -18.56
CA SER A 11 -6.36 21.46 -19.38
C SER A 11 -7.61 20.69 -18.95
N LEU A 12 -7.46 19.44 -18.49
CA LEU A 12 -8.58 18.66 -17.95
C LEU A 12 -9.07 19.22 -16.62
N ILE A 13 -8.17 19.63 -15.73
CA ILE A 13 -8.54 20.20 -14.42
C ILE A 13 -9.32 21.51 -14.60
N GLU A 14 -8.91 22.33 -15.57
CA GLU A 14 -9.51 23.64 -15.85
C GLU A 14 -10.75 23.59 -16.75
N ASP A 15 -11.05 22.45 -17.36
CA ASP A 15 -12.20 22.26 -18.24
C ASP A 15 -13.52 22.32 -17.43
N LYS A 16 -14.16 23.49 -17.46
CA LYS A 16 -15.46 23.74 -16.83
C LYS A 16 -16.57 22.84 -17.37
N GLY A 17 -16.43 22.30 -18.59
CA GLY A 17 -17.37 21.33 -19.13
C GLY A 17 -17.39 20.02 -18.35
N LEU A 18 -16.33 19.70 -17.60
CA LEU A 18 -16.28 18.52 -16.74
C LEU A 18 -17.00 18.71 -15.40
N ASN A 19 -17.50 19.91 -15.12
CA ASN A 19 -18.30 20.22 -13.93
C ASN A 19 -19.79 19.97 -14.16
N ASP A 20 -20.18 19.50 -15.35
CA ASP A 20 -21.55 19.11 -15.65
C ASP A 20 -21.97 17.89 -14.81
N GLN A 21 -22.96 18.07 -13.95
CA GLN A 21 -23.40 17.03 -13.00
C GLN A 21 -24.03 15.83 -13.72
N SER A 22 -24.71 16.03 -14.85
CA SER A 22 -25.30 14.92 -15.62
C SER A 22 -24.19 14.01 -16.13
N TYR A 23 -23.15 14.60 -16.73
CA TYR A 23 -21.98 13.88 -17.20
C TYR A 23 -21.22 13.18 -16.05
N GLN A 24 -21.06 13.84 -14.90
CA GLN A 24 -20.44 13.21 -13.73
C GLN A 24 -21.23 11.99 -13.24
N ARG A 25 -22.57 12.08 -13.17
CA ARG A 25 -23.43 10.95 -12.77
C ARG A 25 -23.42 9.81 -13.81
N GLU A 26 -23.35 10.13 -15.11
CA GLU A 26 -23.15 9.12 -16.16
C GLU A 26 -21.83 8.35 -15.97
N ILE A 27 -20.74 9.05 -15.61
CA ILE A 27 -19.45 8.42 -15.31
C ILE A 27 -19.56 7.52 -14.06
N ILE A 28 -20.24 7.99 -13.00
CA ILE A 28 -20.47 7.20 -11.79
C ILE A 28 -21.23 5.91 -12.13
N GLU A 29 -22.30 6.00 -12.91
CA GLU A 29 -23.06 4.82 -13.35
C GLU A 29 -22.20 3.86 -14.19
N LYS A 30 -21.41 4.40 -15.13
CA LYS A 30 -20.43 3.61 -15.91
C LYS A 30 -19.48 2.85 -14.99
N ALA A 31 -18.98 3.49 -13.92
CA ALA A 31 -17.96 2.96 -13.04
C ALA A 31 -18.40 1.71 -12.27
N LYS A 32 -19.71 1.52 -12.00
CA LYS A 32 -20.29 0.31 -11.38
C LYS A 32 -19.93 -1.00 -12.11
N ASN A 33 -19.64 -0.89 -13.41
CA ASN A 33 -19.17 -2.03 -14.19
C ASN A 33 -17.78 -2.54 -13.77
N ALA A 34 -17.01 -1.74 -13.03
CA ALA A 34 -15.65 -2.03 -12.58
C ALA A 34 -14.70 -2.32 -13.76
N LYS A 35 -14.82 -1.56 -14.85
CA LYS A 35 -13.99 -1.67 -16.07
C LYS A 35 -12.97 -0.53 -16.23
N GLY A 36 -12.80 0.30 -15.20
CA GLY A 36 -11.92 1.45 -15.21
C GLY A 36 -12.54 2.69 -15.86
N LEU A 37 -11.84 3.81 -15.70
CA LEU A 37 -12.22 5.13 -16.23
C LEU A 37 -11.06 5.70 -17.04
N SER A 38 -11.39 6.50 -18.04
CA SER A 38 -10.40 7.30 -18.76
C SER A 38 -9.88 8.45 -17.88
N LEU A 39 -8.79 9.09 -18.33
CA LEU A 39 -8.23 10.24 -17.64
C LEU A 39 -9.19 11.42 -17.57
N LYS A 40 -9.92 11.71 -18.67
CA LYS A 40 -10.94 12.77 -18.72
C LYS A 40 -12.11 12.51 -17.77
N GLU A 41 -12.57 11.26 -17.70
CA GLU A 41 -13.64 10.87 -16.78
C GLU A 41 -13.18 10.99 -15.32
N SER A 42 -11.94 10.58 -15.03
CA SER A 42 -11.36 10.74 -13.70
C SER A 42 -11.22 12.21 -13.29
N ALA A 43 -10.87 13.09 -14.22
CA ALA A 43 -10.80 14.54 -13.99
C ALA A 43 -12.18 15.13 -13.67
N ALA A 44 -13.22 14.71 -14.39
CA ALA A 44 -14.60 15.12 -14.09
C ALA A 44 -15.02 14.73 -12.67
N LEU A 45 -14.70 13.51 -12.22
CA LEU A 45 -15.01 13.08 -10.86
C LEU A 45 -14.19 13.83 -9.79
N LEU A 46 -12.93 14.15 -10.07
CA LEU A 46 -12.12 14.99 -9.17
C LEU A 46 -12.64 16.43 -9.06
N ASN A 47 -13.37 16.90 -10.08
CA ASN A 47 -14.02 18.21 -10.13
C ASN A 47 -15.42 18.24 -9.51
N ILE A 48 -15.92 17.14 -8.95
CA ILE A 48 -17.18 17.16 -8.18
C ILE A 48 -17.04 18.10 -6.98
N GLU A 49 -17.96 19.05 -6.90
CA GLU A 49 -18.11 20.02 -5.80
C GLU A 49 -19.47 19.89 -5.11
N ASP A 50 -20.49 19.39 -5.81
CA ASP A 50 -21.81 19.20 -5.22
C ASP A 50 -21.85 17.99 -4.30
N ARG A 51 -22.58 18.12 -3.20
CA ARG A 51 -22.60 17.13 -2.14
C ARG A 51 -23.28 15.82 -2.54
N GLU A 52 -24.36 15.89 -3.31
CA GLU A 52 -25.17 14.72 -3.65
C GLU A 52 -24.39 13.79 -4.59
N THR A 53 -23.82 14.33 -5.67
CA THR A 53 -22.97 13.58 -6.59
C THR A 53 -21.71 13.06 -5.89
N LEU A 54 -21.18 13.79 -4.90
CA LEU A 54 -20.05 13.32 -4.10
C LEU A 54 -20.41 12.12 -3.21
N GLU A 55 -21.61 12.11 -2.64
CA GLU A 55 -22.13 10.96 -1.89
C GLU A 55 -22.38 9.76 -2.82
N GLU A 56 -22.90 9.98 -4.03
CA GLU A 56 -23.04 8.95 -5.08
C GLU A 56 -21.67 8.36 -5.50
N LEU A 57 -20.64 9.21 -5.64
CA LEU A 57 -19.27 8.79 -5.92
C LEU A 57 -18.75 7.85 -4.83
N PHE A 58 -18.93 8.24 -3.55
CA PHE A 58 -18.48 7.43 -2.42
C PHE A 58 -19.21 6.11 -2.31
N HIS A 59 -20.52 6.10 -2.55
CA HIS A 59 -21.31 4.88 -2.58
C HIS A 59 -20.83 3.94 -3.69
N THR A 60 -20.64 4.45 -4.89
CA THR A 60 -20.19 3.65 -6.03
C THR A 60 -18.77 3.12 -5.84
N ALA A 61 -17.88 3.89 -5.23
CA ALA A 61 -16.54 3.42 -4.88
C ALA A 61 -16.57 2.24 -3.89
N LYS A 62 -17.51 2.25 -2.94
CA LYS A 62 -17.77 1.12 -2.04
C LYS A 62 -18.27 -0.10 -2.80
N GLU A 63 -19.28 0.05 -3.65
CA GLU A 63 -19.82 -1.05 -4.46
C GLU A 63 -18.72 -1.70 -5.32
N VAL A 64 -17.90 -0.90 -6.00
CA VAL A 64 -16.78 -1.41 -6.82
C VAL A 64 -15.72 -2.09 -5.95
N LYS A 65 -15.41 -1.54 -4.78
CA LYS A 65 -14.53 -2.21 -3.82
C LYS A 65 -15.09 -3.56 -3.40
N GLU A 66 -16.36 -3.64 -3.03
CA GLU A 66 -17.00 -4.88 -2.58
C GLU A 66 -17.05 -5.92 -3.71
N LYS A 67 -17.33 -5.50 -4.95
CA LYS A 67 -17.33 -6.37 -6.14
C LYS A 67 -15.98 -7.04 -6.39
N ILE A 68 -14.87 -6.33 -6.19
CA ILE A 68 -13.52 -6.85 -6.49
C ILE A 68 -12.84 -7.43 -5.24
N TYR A 69 -12.81 -6.67 -4.15
CA TYR A 69 -12.10 -6.97 -2.91
C TYR A 69 -13.00 -7.53 -1.80
N GLY A 70 -14.33 -7.49 -1.96
CA GLY A 70 -15.24 -7.72 -0.85
C GLY A 70 -14.98 -6.75 0.31
N ASN A 71 -15.30 -7.21 1.51
CA ASN A 71 -14.96 -6.56 2.76
C ASN A 71 -13.54 -6.90 3.26
N ARG A 72 -12.66 -7.49 2.42
CA ARG A 72 -11.31 -7.90 2.85
C ARG A 72 -10.39 -6.70 3.01
N LEU A 73 -9.53 -6.75 4.02
CA LEU A 73 -8.40 -5.83 4.24
C LEU A 73 -7.13 -6.64 4.51
N VAL A 74 -6.15 -6.53 3.61
CA VAL A 74 -4.86 -7.22 3.77
C VAL A 74 -3.96 -6.40 4.71
N LEU A 75 -3.43 -7.03 5.75
CA LEU A 75 -2.57 -6.35 6.72
C LEU A 75 -1.08 -6.64 6.47
N PHE A 76 -0.24 -5.63 6.68
CA PHE A 76 1.21 -5.73 6.63
C PHE A 76 1.85 -4.79 7.66
N ALA A 77 3.16 -4.88 7.83
CA ALA A 77 3.95 -3.92 8.60
C ALA A 77 5.15 -3.44 7.77
N PRO A 78 5.52 -2.14 7.82
CA PRO A 78 6.79 -1.70 7.30
C PRO A 78 7.94 -2.15 8.23
N LEU A 79 9.10 -2.50 7.68
CA LEU A 79 10.32 -2.74 8.45
C LEU A 79 11.44 -1.90 7.83
N TYR A 80 11.86 -0.87 8.58
CA TYR A 80 12.91 0.04 8.16
C TYR A 80 14.27 -0.57 8.50
N ILE A 81 15.07 -0.92 7.50
CA ILE A 81 16.39 -1.53 7.74
C ILE A 81 17.49 -0.47 7.89
N THR A 82 17.24 0.75 7.41
CA THR A 82 18.17 1.88 7.51
C THR A 82 17.45 3.21 7.32
N ASN A 83 17.91 4.24 8.03
CA ASN A 83 17.53 5.63 7.80
C ASN A 83 18.68 6.48 7.21
N ILE A 84 19.74 5.84 6.73
CA ILE A 84 20.84 6.51 6.04
C ILE A 84 20.39 6.85 4.62
N CYS A 85 20.54 8.12 4.22
CA CYS A 85 20.17 8.59 2.89
C CYS A 85 21.14 9.67 2.40
N VAL A 86 21.49 9.65 1.11
CA VAL A 86 22.34 10.68 0.47
C VAL A 86 21.55 11.86 -0.08
N ASN A 87 20.25 11.70 -0.30
CA ASN A 87 19.39 12.74 -0.84
C ASN A 87 19.00 13.77 0.22
N ASN A 88 18.57 14.94 -0.24
CA ASN A 88 18.17 16.04 0.62
C ASN A 88 16.70 16.45 0.43
N CYS A 89 15.78 15.49 0.38
CA CYS A 89 14.36 15.74 0.15
C CYS A 89 13.80 16.67 1.25
N LEU A 90 13.19 17.78 0.86
CA LEU A 90 12.79 18.86 1.80
C LEU A 90 11.65 18.46 2.76
N TYR A 91 10.97 17.35 2.45
CA TYR A 91 9.80 16.85 3.16
C TYR A 91 10.09 15.61 4.04
N CYS A 92 11.33 15.14 4.12
CA CYS A 92 11.65 13.86 4.75
C CYS A 92 12.68 14.01 5.89
N ALA A 93 12.40 13.42 7.05
CA ALA A 93 13.35 13.41 8.17
C ALA A 93 14.68 12.75 7.81
N PHE A 94 14.68 11.76 6.91
CA PHE A 94 15.89 11.03 6.53
C PHE A 94 16.83 11.82 5.62
N ARG A 95 16.48 13.04 5.22
CA ARG A 95 17.34 13.91 4.39
C ARG A 95 18.75 14.02 4.98
N ARG A 96 19.79 13.96 4.15
CA ARG A 96 21.20 13.91 4.56
C ARG A 96 21.62 15.03 5.53
N ASP A 97 21.04 16.21 5.35
CA ASP A 97 21.41 17.39 6.12
C ASP A 97 20.67 17.49 7.47
N ASN A 98 19.70 16.62 7.73
CA ASN A 98 19.15 16.47 9.07
C ASN A 98 20.23 15.81 9.96
N LYS A 99 20.86 16.63 10.81
CA LYS A 99 21.88 16.21 11.79
C LYS A 99 21.30 15.90 13.17
N GLU A 100 20.03 16.22 13.38
CA GLU A 100 19.29 15.88 14.60
C GLU A 100 18.79 14.43 14.58
N LEU A 101 18.56 13.86 13.39
CA LEU A 101 18.19 12.46 13.22
C LEU A 101 19.35 11.52 13.59
N LYS A 102 19.12 10.61 14.53
CA LYS A 102 20.05 9.54 14.87
C LYS A 102 20.10 8.51 13.73
N ARG A 103 21.27 8.36 13.10
CA ARG A 103 21.46 7.43 11.97
C ARG A 103 21.66 6.00 12.45
N LYS A 104 20.89 5.06 11.89
CA LYS A 104 20.95 3.63 12.20
C LYS A 104 20.78 2.81 10.92
N THR A 105 21.64 1.81 10.76
CA THR A 105 21.43 0.69 9.84
C THR A 105 21.45 -0.55 10.70
N LEU A 106 20.41 -1.37 10.60
CA LEU A 106 20.31 -2.58 11.38
C LEU A 106 21.41 -3.57 10.97
N THR A 107 21.88 -4.35 11.93
CA THR A 107 22.63 -5.57 11.67
C THR A 107 21.68 -6.69 11.22
N LEU A 108 22.21 -7.78 10.67
CA LEU A 108 21.37 -8.94 10.31
C LEU A 108 20.72 -9.57 11.54
N ASP A 109 21.37 -9.53 12.71
CA ASP A 109 20.78 -10.00 13.97
C ASP A 109 19.64 -9.10 14.43
N GLU A 110 19.80 -7.78 14.36
CA GLU A 110 18.69 -6.85 14.65
C GLU A 110 17.53 -7.03 13.66
N ILE A 111 17.80 -7.26 12.36
CA ILE A 111 16.75 -7.56 11.38
C ILE A 111 16.01 -8.86 11.75
N ARG A 112 16.74 -9.90 12.17
CA ARG A 112 16.14 -11.15 12.67
C ARG A 112 15.22 -10.85 13.85
N GLU A 113 15.71 -10.12 14.86
CA GLU A 113 14.93 -9.77 16.06
C GLU A 113 13.67 -8.95 15.76
N GLU A 114 13.76 -7.92 14.92
CA GLU A 114 12.61 -7.11 14.48
C GLU A 114 11.58 -7.98 13.73
N THR A 115 12.07 -8.91 12.91
CA THR A 115 11.20 -9.85 12.19
C THR A 115 10.53 -10.83 13.14
N GLU A 116 11.27 -11.35 14.12
CA GLU A 116 10.74 -12.22 15.16
C GLU A 116 9.62 -11.53 15.96
N PHE A 117 9.80 -10.23 16.27
CA PHE A 117 8.77 -9.43 16.91
C PHE A 117 7.50 -9.37 16.04
N LEU A 118 7.64 -9.02 14.75
CA LEU A 118 6.50 -8.94 13.83
C LEU A 118 5.78 -10.29 13.66
N VAL A 119 6.54 -11.40 13.57
CA VAL A 119 5.98 -12.76 13.51
C VAL A 119 5.21 -13.10 14.78
N LYS A 120 5.74 -12.76 15.97
CA LYS A 120 5.07 -12.95 17.26
C LYS A 120 3.78 -12.12 17.41
N GLN A 121 3.67 -10.99 16.71
CA GLN A 121 2.43 -10.22 16.65
C GLN A 121 1.41 -10.83 15.68
N GLY A 122 1.83 -11.75 14.79
CA GLY A 122 0.97 -12.41 13.83
C GLY A 122 1.13 -11.93 12.39
N HIS A 123 2.01 -10.95 12.11
CA HIS A 123 2.27 -10.51 10.75
C HIS A 123 2.84 -11.64 9.88
N LYS A 124 2.41 -11.66 8.61
CA LYS A 124 2.91 -12.58 7.57
C LYS A 124 3.45 -11.84 6.34
N ARG A 125 3.35 -10.51 6.33
CA ARG A 125 3.68 -9.63 5.21
C ARG A 125 4.47 -8.44 5.71
N ILE A 126 5.64 -8.20 5.11
CA ILE A 126 6.51 -7.07 5.43
C ILE A 126 6.66 -6.17 4.20
N LEU A 127 6.72 -4.87 4.43
CA LEU A 127 7.28 -3.90 3.49
C LEU A 127 8.66 -3.48 3.98
N LEU A 128 9.73 -3.99 3.37
CA LEU A 128 11.09 -3.55 3.68
C LEU A 128 11.30 -2.15 3.13
N VAL A 129 11.73 -1.21 3.98
CA VAL A 129 12.01 0.18 3.60
C VAL A 129 13.46 0.53 3.88
N ALA A 130 14.12 1.19 2.93
CA ALA A 130 15.49 1.67 3.11
C ALA A 130 15.69 3.07 2.52
N GLY A 131 16.44 3.91 3.23
CA GLY A 131 17.00 5.14 2.65
C GLY A 131 17.95 4.85 1.48
N GLU A 132 18.13 5.84 0.61
CA GLU A 132 18.97 5.69 -0.59
C GLU A 132 20.42 6.02 -0.27
N HIS A 133 21.32 5.05 -0.39
CA HIS A 133 22.76 5.31 -0.30
C HIS A 133 23.53 4.39 -1.26
N PRO A 134 24.43 4.92 -2.11
CA PRO A 134 25.13 4.15 -3.16
C PRO A 134 26.14 3.11 -2.65
N LYS A 135 26.29 2.96 -1.33
CA LYS A 135 27.35 2.13 -0.71
C LYS A 135 26.92 1.45 0.59
N LYS A 136 26.01 2.05 1.37
CA LYS A 136 25.70 1.60 2.73
C LYS A 136 24.25 1.90 3.14
N PRO A 137 23.37 0.89 3.20
CA PRO A 137 23.52 -0.46 2.66
C PRO A 137 23.32 -0.51 1.14
N GLY A 138 24.13 -1.32 0.44
CA GLY A 138 23.91 -1.64 -0.98
C GLY A 138 22.93 -2.80 -1.19
N LEU A 139 22.68 -3.16 -2.45
CA LEU A 139 21.73 -4.20 -2.83
C LEU A 139 22.04 -5.58 -2.23
N ASP A 140 23.32 -5.94 -2.06
CA ASP A 140 23.73 -7.19 -1.39
C ASP A 140 23.21 -7.26 0.06
N PHE A 141 23.26 -6.15 0.80
CA PHE A 141 22.72 -6.11 2.16
C PHE A 141 21.19 -6.21 2.16
N VAL A 142 20.52 -5.60 1.19
CA VAL A 142 19.06 -5.76 1.01
C VAL A 142 18.72 -7.24 0.77
N GLY A 143 19.49 -7.95 -0.06
CA GLY A 143 19.33 -9.38 -0.29
C GLY A 143 19.51 -10.21 0.98
N LYS A 144 20.57 -9.94 1.76
CA LYS A 144 20.80 -10.59 3.06
C LYS A 144 19.69 -10.28 4.06
N ALA A 145 19.18 -9.06 4.09
CA ALA A 145 18.06 -8.68 4.95
C ALA A 145 16.79 -9.48 4.59
N ILE A 146 16.46 -9.58 3.30
CA ILE A 146 15.32 -10.35 2.80
C ILE A 146 15.48 -11.85 3.16
N ASP A 147 16.64 -12.42 2.93
CA ASP A 147 16.95 -13.82 3.28
C ASP A 147 16.82 -14.07 4.79
N THR A 148 17.35 -13.17 5.63
CA THR A 148 17.17 -13.23 7.09
C THR A 148 15.69 -13.21 7.47
N MET A 149 14.90 -12.28 6.90
CA MET A 149 13.47 -12.16 7.20
C MET A 149 12.69 -13.42 6.83
N TYR A 150 12.97 -14.04 5.67
CA TYR A 150 12.32 -15.27 5.24
C TYR A 150 12.73 -16.49 6.08
N LYS A 151 13.93 -16.50 6.69
CA LYS A 151 14.40 -17.58 7.56
C LYS A 151 13.79 -17.56 8.95
N VAL A 152 13.17 -16.47 9.39
CA VAL A 152 12.51 -16.39 10.69
C VAL A 152 11.26 -17.28 10.72
N HIS A 153 11.28 -18.27 11.60
CA HIS A 153 10.17 -19.17 11.89
C HIS A 153 10.02 -19.29 13.41
N ILE A 154 8.85 -18.94 13.95
CA ILE A 154 8.53 -19.05 15.38
C ILE A 154 7.18 -19.71 15.54
N ASN A 155 7.14 -20.87 16.21
CA ASN A 155 5.90 -21.58 16.53
C ASN A 155 4.96 -21.78 15.31
N GLY A 156 5.52 -22.01 14.11
CA GLY A 156 4.76 -22.13 12.86
C GLY A 156 4.43 -20.81 12.16
N GLY A 157 4.62 -19.66 12.81
CA GLY A 157 4.54 -18.33 12.22
C GLY A 157 5.81 -17.96 11.43
N ASN A 158 5.62 -17.31 10.29
CA ASN A 158 6.70 -16.87 9.41
C ASN A 158 6.28 -15.71 8.49
N ILE A 159 7.24 -15.01 7.90
CA ILE A 159 6.98 -14.03 6.84
C ILE A 159 6.85 -14.75 5.50
N ARG A 160 5.75 -14.48 4.79
CA ARG A 160 5.36 -15.20 3.56
C ARG A 160 5.44 -14.35 2.31
N ARG A 161 5.57 -13.02 2.45
CA ARG A 161 5.79 -12.07 1.35
C ARG A 161 6.50 -10.82 1.86
N ILE A 162 7.58 -10.45 1.18
CA ILE A 162 8.32 -9.22 1.45
C ILE A 162 8.21 -8.30 0.24
N ASN A 163 7.48 -7.21 0.38
CA ASN A 163 7.53 -6.11 -0.59
C ASN A 163 8.74 -5.23 -0.26
N VAL A 164 9.25 -4.50 -1.25
CA VAL A 164 10.46 -3.69 -1.10
C VAL A 164 10.24 -2.27 -1.59
N ASN A 165 10.48 -1.29 -0.72
CA ASN A 165 10.54 0.13 -1.06
C ASN A 165 11.99 0.62 -0.93
N VAL A 166 12.68 0.65 -2.07
CA VAL A 166 14.05 1.15 -2.21
C VAL A 166 14.13 2.08 -3.41
N ALA A 167 15.21 2.85 -3.48
CA ALA A 167 15.46 3.78 -4.58
C ALA A 167 15.45 3.08 -5.96
N PRO A 168 15.25 3.84 -7.05
CA PRO A 168 15.30 3.30 -8.41
C PRO A 168 16.64 2.62 -8.72
N LEU A 169 16.57 1.44 -9.34
CA LEU A 169 17.73 0.63 -9.70
C LEU A 169 17.89 0.53 -11.23
N THR A 170 19.03 0.03 -11.69
CA THR A 170 19.21 -0.42 -13.08
C THR A 170 18.45 -1.72 -13.34
N VAL A 171 18.28 -2.10 -14.61
CA VAL A 171 17.62 -3.37 -14.98
C VAL A 171 18.35 -4.58 -14.40
N ASP A 172 19.69 -4.61 -14.41
CA ASP A 172 20.46 -5.75 -13.88
C ASP A 172 20.42 -5.82 -12.35
N GLU A 173 20.39 -4.68 -11.67
CA GLU A 173 20.12 -4.62 -10.24
C GLU A 173 18.68 -5.06 -9.92
N PHE A 174 17.69 -4.73 -10.75
CA PHE A 174 16.33 -5.26 -10.57
C PHE A 174 16.25 -6.78 -10.81
N LYS A 175 17.00 -7.34 -11.76
CA LYS A 175 17.11 -8.81 -11.92
C LYS A 175 17.69 -9.45 -10.65
N THR A 176 18.69 -8.80 -10.07
CA THR A 176 19.28 -9.21 -8.79
C THR A 176 18.26 -9.11 -7.66
N LEU A 177 17.52 -8.01 -7.54
CA LEU A 177 16.45 -7.84 -6.56
C LEU A 177 15.36 -8.92 -6.71
N LYS A 178 14.96 -9.23 -7.94
CA LYS A 178 14.00 -10.31 -8.24
C LYS A 178 14.50 -11.67 -7.74
N SER A 179 15.81 -11.94 -7.88
CA SER A 179 16.41 -13.20 -7.42
C SER A 179 16.29 -13.43 -5.91
N PHE A 180 16.05 -12.37 -5.12
CA PHE A 180 15.81 -12.46 -3.68
C PHE A 180 14.39 -12.89 -3.31
N GLY A 181 13.49 -13.09 -4.28
CA GLY A 181 12.11 -13.50 -4.03
C GLY A 181 11.27 -12.40 -3.39
N ILE A 182 11.34 -11.18 -3.94
CA ILE A 182 10.46 -10.08 -3.51
C ILE A 182 9.02 -10.32 -4.00
N GLY A 183 8.06 -9.77 -3.27
CA GLY A 183 6.67 -9.65 -3.71
C GLY A 183 6.50 -8.48 -4.68
N THR A 184 6.22 -7.29 -4.14
CA THR A 184 6.06 -6.07 -4.94
C THR A 184 7.25 -5.13 -4.79
N TYR A 185 7.79 -4.63 -5.89
CA TYR A 185 8.69 -3.47 -5.85
C TYR A 185 7.87 -2.18 -5.79
N GLN A 186 8.10 -1.36 -4.78
CA GLN A 186 7.40 -0.09 -4.57
C GLN A 186 8.36 1.08 -4.69
N CYS A 187 7.97 2.08 -5.48
CA CYS A 187 8.68 3.33 -5.58
C CYS A 187 7.67 4.42 -5.89
N PHE A 188 7.50 5.35 -4.95
CA PHE A 188 6.60 6.48 -5.16
C PHE A 188 7.25 7.42 -6.17
N GLN A 189 6.47 8.12 -6.98
CA GLN A 189 7.01 9.24 -7.75
C GLN A 189 7.20 10.47 -6.84
N GLU A 190 6.54 10.49 -5.67
CA GLU A 190 6.33 11.61 -4.75
C GLU A 190 5.48 12.71 -5.36
N THR A 191 5.94 13.28 -6.47
CA THR A 191 5.23 14.32 -7.22
C THR A 191 5.54 14.16 -8.70
N TYR A 192 4.51 14.08 -9.53
CA TYR A 192 4.64 14.04 -10.98
C TYR A 192 4.86 15.42 -11.58
N HIS A 193 4.58 16.50 -10.85
CA HIS A 193 4.78 17.87 -11.33
C HIS A 193 6.27 18.19 -11.36
N TYR A 194 6.84 18.39 -12.55
CA TYR A 194 8.27 18.49 -12.75
C TYR A 194 8.91 19.61 -11.92
N GLU A 195 8.33 20.81 -11.93
CA GLU A 195 8.90 21.92 -11.16
C GLU A 195 8.86 21.66 -9.65
N THR A 196 7.77 21.09 -9.14
CA THR A 196 7.66 20.72 -7.72
C THR A 196 8.69 19.64 -7.40
N TYR A 197 8.85 18.64 -8.26
CA TYR A 197 9.86 17.59 -8.06
C TYR A 197 11.27 18.17 -7.93
N MET A 198 11.66 19.07 -8.83
CA MET A 198 12.99 19.67 -8.81
C MET A 198 13.21 20.54 -7.56
N LYS A 199 12.17 21.23 -7.08
CA LYS A 199 12.21 21.99 -5.82
C LYS A 199 12.34 21.07 -4.61
N MET A 200 11.59 19.97 -4.59
CA MET A 200 11.54 19.05 -3.45
C MET A 200 12.75 18.11 -3.36
N HIS A 201 13.47 17.90 -4.45
CA HIS A 201 14.65 17.03 -4.56
C HIS A 201 15.87 17.82 -5.05
N PRO A 202 16.41 18.75 -4.24
CA PRO A 202 17.46 19.68 -4.69
C PRO A 202 18.82 19.02 -4.93
N ASP A 203 19.09 17.87 -4.32
CA ASP A 203 20.39 17.19 -4.35
C ASP A 203 20.25 15.66 -4.21
N GLY A 204 21.29 14.95 -4.64
CA GLY A 204 21.40 13.50 -4.65
C GLY A 204 20.83 12.85 -5.93
N PRO A 205 20.98 11.53 -6.09
CA PRO A 205 20.51 10.81 -7.27
C PRO A 205 18.99 10.94 -7.50
N LYS A 206 18.21 11.10 -6.42
CA LYS A 206 16.76 11.29 -6.52
C LYS A 206 16.37 12.56 -7.27
N ARG A 207 17.26 13.54 -7.47
CA ARG A 207 16.98 14.73 -8.30
C ARG A 207 16.67 14.39 -9.76
N ASP A 208 17.15 13.26 -10.27
CA ASP A 208 16.84 12.83 -11.64
C ASP A 208 15.39 12.35 -11.76
N PHE A 209 14.54 13.26 -12.24
CA PHE A 209 13.12 13.02 -12.45
C PHE A 209 12.86 11.84 -13.40
N ALA A 210 13.57 11.79 -14.53
CA ALA A 210 13.35 10.77 -15.55
C ALA A 210 13.80 9.39 -15.06
N TRP A 211 14.97 9.33 -14.40
CA TRP A 211 15.46 8.11 -13.76
C TRP A 211 14.42 7.53 -12.80
N ARG A 212 13.77 8.38 -12.01
CA ARG A 212 12.73 7.97 -11.07
C ARG A 212 11.42 7.57 -11.76
N LEU A 213 10.94 8.37 -12.71
CA LEU A 213 9.69 8.13 -13.42
C LEU A 213 9.70 6.76 -14.12
N TYR A 214 10.80 6.42 -14.80
CA TYR A 214 10.96 5.15 -15.53
C TYR A 214 11.45 3.99 -14.64
N SER A 215 11.41 4.10 -13.31
CA SER A 215 11.83 3.01 -12.42
C SER A 215 10.98 1.75 -12.62
N MET A 216 9.66 1.93 -12.79
CA MET A 216 8.73 0.82 -12.99
C MET A 216 8.95 0.11 -14.32
N ASP A 217 9.22 0.85 -15.40
CA ASP A 217 9.63 0.27 -16.68
C ASP A 217 10.83 -0.66 -16.53
N ARG A 218 11.88 -0.21 -15.81
CA ARG A 218 13.09 -1.03 -15.61
C ARG A 218 12.82 -2.25 -14.74
N ALA A 219 11.97 -2.13 -13.72
CA ALA A 219 11.56 -3.26 -12.89
C ALA A 219 10.79 -4.32 -13.71
N LEU A 220 9.84 -3.90 -14.54
CA LEU A 220 9.06 -4.77 -15.42
C LEU A 220 9.95 -5.44 -16.48
N GLN A 221 10.89 -4.69 -17.08
CA GLN A 221 11.88 -5.23 -18.02
C GLN A 221 12.81 -6.28 -17.38
N ALA A 222 13.10 -6.14 -16.09
CA ALA A 222 13.84 -7.13 -15.31
C ALA A 222 12.99 -8.35 -14.91
N GLY A 223 11.69 -8.32 -15.21
CA GLY A 223 10.71 -9.36 -14.93
C GLY A 223 10.09 -9.29 -13.53
N ILE A 224 10.22 -8.17 -12.80
CA ILE A 224 9.41 -7.93 -11.60
C ILE A 224 8.03 -7.52 -12.10
N ASP A 225 7.06 -8.41 -11.95
CA ASP A 225 5.71 -8.30 -12.52
C ASP A 225 4.69 -7.67 -11.56
N ASP A 226 4.99 -7.62 -10.26
CA ASP A 226 4.25 -6.83 -9.27
C ASP A 226 5.01 -5.54 -8.95
N VAL A 227 4.54 -4.39 -9.48
CA VAL A 227 5.05 -3.06 -9.16
C VAL A 227 4.03 -2.20 -8.41
N GLY A 228 4.50 -1.26 -7.60
CA GLY A 228 3.66 -0.36 -6.83
C GLY A 228 4.08 1.11 -6.96
N ILE A 229 3.20 1.93 -7.49
CA ILE A 229 3.40 3.38 -7.62
C ILE A 229 2.78 4.12 -6.43
N GLY A 230 3.08 5.41 -6.30
CA GLY A 230 2.44 6.25 -5.28
C GLY A 230 2.83 7.72 -5.41
N VAL A 231 2.04 8.57 -4.75
CA VAL A 231 2.20 10.02 -4.68
C VAL A 231 2.25 10.41 -3.21
N LEU A 232 3.11 11.37 -2.87
CA LEU A 232 3.09 12.03 -1.57
C LEU A 232 2.18 13.26 -1.64
N PHE A 233 0.92 13.07 -1.28
CA PHE A 233 -0.10 14.11 -1.36
C PHE A 233 0.20 15.23 -0.37
N GLY A 234 0.20 16.48 -0.84
CA GLY A 234 0.62 17.64 -0.05
C GLY A 234 1.69 18.50 -0.72
N LEU A 235 2.44 17.94 -1.69
CA LEU A 235 3.54 18.62 -2.38
C LEU A 235 3.08 19.56 -3.50
N THR A 236 2.01 19.19 -4.20
CA THR A 236 1.35 19.98 -5.27
C THR A 236 -0.14 19.65 -5.29
N ASP A 237 -0.90 20.27 -6.21
CA ASP A 237 -2.33 20.00 -6.37
C ASP A 237 -2.65 18.50 -6.50
N TYR A 238 -3.58 18.03 -5.68
CA TYR A 238 -3.93 16.61 -5.61
C TYR A 238 -4.66 16.13 -6.87
N LYS A 239 -5.38 17.02 -7.58
CA LYS A 239 -6.06 16.63 -8.83
C LYS A 239 -5.01 16.33 -9.90
N PHE A 240 -4.04 17.23 -10.07
CA PHE A 240 -2.89 17.01 -10.95
C PHE A 240 -2.18 15.68 -10.63
N GLU A 241 -1.80 15.47 -9.36
CA GLU A 241 -1.07 14.27 -8.98
C GLU A 241 -1.86 12.98 -9.19
N THR A 242 -3.16 13.01 -8.90
CA THR A 242 -4.03 11.84 -9.12
C THR A 242 -4.11 11.50 -10.61
N LEU A 243 -4.32 12.49 -11.46
CA LEU A 243 -4.38 12.30 -12.92
C LEU A 243 -3.03 11.87 -13.50
N ALA A 244 -1.92 12.45 -13.05
CA ALA A 244 -0.59 12.05 -13.50
C ALA A 244 -0.25 10.60 -13.08
N MET A 245 -0.61 10.23 -11.85
CA MET A 245 -0.46 8.85 -11.37
C MET A 245 -1.31 7.85 -12.15
N LEU A 246 -2.57 8.20 -12.48
CA LEU A 246 -3.42 7.37 -13.34
C LEU A 246 -2.83 7.26 -14.76
N SER A 247 -2.29 8.35 -15.31
CA SER A 247 -1.59 8.33 -16.60
C SER A 247 -0.40 7.37 -16.58
N HIS A 248 0.36 7.33 -15.47
CA HIS A 248 1.43 6.35 -15.29
C HIS A 248 0.88 4.92 -15.23
N ALA A 249 -0.19 4.68 -14.46
CA ALA A 249 -0.82 3.36 -14.39
C ALA A 249 -1.29 2.85 -15.77
N PHE A 250 -1.92 3.73 -16.56
CA PHE A 250 -2.38 3.41 -17.92
C PHE A 250 -1.21 3.14 -18.87
N ASN A 251 -0.13 3.93 -18.79
CA ASN A 251 1.06 3.71 -19.59
C ASN A 251 1.72 2.35 -19.31
N LEU A 252 1.77 1.92 -18.04
CA LEU A 252 2.28 0.59 -17.69
C LEU A 252 1.40 -0.52 -18.26
N ASP A 253 0.08 -0.40 -18.13
CA ASP A 253 -0.88 -1.38 -18.66
C ASP A 253 -0.82 -1.46 -20.19
N GLU A 254 -0.76 -0.33 -20.89
CA GLU A 254 -0.66 -0.27 -22.35
C GLU A 254 0.66 -0.86 -22.86
N LYS A 255 1.77 -0.52 -22.21
CA LYS A 255 3.12 -0.89 -22.69
C LYS A 255 3.52 -2.33 -22.35
N TYR A 256 3.09 -2.83 -21.19
CA TYR A 256 3.53 -4.13 -20.67
C TYR A 256 2.39 -5.14 -20.52
N GLY A 257 1.14 -4.75 -20.80
CA GLY A 257 -0.04 -5.58 -20.57
C GLY A 257 -0.44 -5.71 -19.10
N ILE A 258 0.27 -5.00 -18.21
CA ILE A 258 0.05 -5.02 -16.76
C ILE A 258 0.25 -3.63 -16.14
N GLY A 259 -0.83 -3.09 -15.58
CA GLY A 259 -0.77 -1.93 -14.69
C GLY A 259 -0.12 -2.24 -13.33
N PRO A 260 0.00 -1.25 -12.43
CA PRO A 260 0.55 -1.45 -11.10
C PRO A 260 -0.31 -2.39 -10.26
N HIS A 261 0.34 -3.27 -9.50
CA HIS A 261 -0.31 -4.14 -8.51
C HIS A 261 -0.92 -3.31 -7.37
N THR A 262 -0.23 -2.24 -6.96
CA THR A 262 -0.70 -1.34 -5.90
C THR A 262 -0.44 0.14 -6.21
N ILE A 263 -1.33 0.99 -5.72
CA ILE A 263 -1.14 2.43 -5.56
C ILE A 263 -1.10 2.75 -4.06
N SER A 264 -0.06 3.45 -3.62
CA SER A 264 0.03 4.01 -2.27
C SER A 264 -0.37 5.48 -2.28
N VAL A 265 -1.17 5.89 -1.29
CA VAL A 265 -1.70 7.26 -1.18
C VAL A 265 -1.25 7.99 0.10
N PRO A 266 0.04 8.04 0.46
CA PRO A 266 0.48 8.74 1.67
C PRO A 266 0.20 10.26 1.58
N ARG A 267 -0.41 10.83 2.62
CA ARG A 267 -0.37 12.29 2.85
C ARG A 267 0.94 12.70 3.50
N LEU A 268 1.36 13.92 3.22
CA LEU A 268 2.52 14.52 3.85
C LEU A 268 2.23 14.70 5.34
N GLU A 269 3.08 14.11 6.18
CA GLU A 269 2.98 14.16 7.63
C GLU A 269 4.21 14.85 8.21
N PRO A 270 4.09 15.54 9.37
CA PRO A 270 5.21 16.16 10.05
C PRO A 270 6.37 15.20 10.25
N ALA A 271 7.58 15.72 10.03
CA ALA A 271 8.82 14.98 10.14
C ALA A 271 9.93 15.87 10.70
N LEU A 272 10.78 15.30 11.57
CA LEU A 272 11.87 16.01 12.23
C LEU A 272 12.78 16.70 11.22
N ASN A 273 13.01 18.01 11.40
CA ASN A 273 13.88 18.85 10.56
C ASN A 273 13.56 18.72 9.05
N ALA A 274 12.27 18.68 8.72
CA ALA A 274 11.76 18.69 7.35
C ALA A 274 10.69 19.79 7.18
N PRO A 275 11.10 21.06 6.99
CA PRO A 275 10.20 22.22 7.08
C PRO A 275 8.98 22.18 6.14
N VAL A 276 9.11 21.55 4.96
CA VAL A 276 7.98 21.41 4.02
C VAL A 276 6.87 20.52 4.59
N SER A 277 7.24 19.55 5.44
CA SER A 277 6.29 18.62 6.05
C SER A 277 5.48 19.23 7.19
N GLU A 278 6.04 20.22 7.90
CA GLU A 278 5.34 20.93 8.98
C GLU A 278 4.23 21.84 8.45
N LYS A 279 4.43 22.39 7.24
CA LYS A 279 3.44 23.20 6.54
C LYS A 279 3.39 22.79 5.06
N PRO A 280 2.62 21.74 4.72
CA PRO A 280 2.49 21.27 3.35
C PRO A 280 2.05 22.41 2.42
N PRO A 281 2.72 22.63 1.28
CA PRO A 281 2.39 23.73 0.36
C PRO A 281 0.99 23.57 -0.26
N PHE A 282 0.54 22.32 -0.45
CA PHE A 282 -0.76 21.98 -1.01
C PHE A 282 -1.43 20.91 -0.12
N ALA A 283 -1.60 21.22 1.16
CA ALA A 283 -2.25 20.33 2.13
C ALA A 283 -3.59 19.80 1.58
N VAL A 284 -3.80 18.50 1.71
CA VAL A 284 -5.01 17.82 1.21
C VAL A 284 -5.93 17.55 2.39
N ASP A 285 -7.09 18.20 2.40
CA ASP A 285 -8.11 17.99 3.42
C ASP A 285 -8.76 16.60 3.32
N ASP A 286 -9.44 16.18 4.39
CA ASP A 286 -10.02 14.83 4.47
C ASP A 286 -11.08 14.56 3.39
N LEU A 287 -11.86 15.57 2.97
CA LEU A 287 -12.89 15.40 1.94
C LEU A 287 -12.24 15.21 0.56
N SER A 288 -11.25 16.04 0.23
CA SER A 288 -10.45 15.91 -1.00
C SER A 288 -9.69 14.57 -1.03
N PHE A 289 -9.17 14.10 0.10
CA PHE A 289 -8.48 12.83 0.21
C PHE A 289 -9.44 11.63 0.03
N LYS A 290 -10.64 11.69 0.62
CA LYS A 290 -11.70 10.71 0.36
C LYS A 290 -12.08 10.67 -1.13
N LYS A 291 -12.23 11.83 -1.75
CA LYS A 291 -12.56 11.96 -3.18
C LYS A 291 -11.50 11.32 -4.07
N LEU A 292 -10.21 11.63 -3.86
CA LEU A 292 -9.16 11.03 -4.71
C LEU A 292 -9.06 9.51 -4.53
N VAL A 293 -9.26 8.98 -3.32
CA VAL A 293 -9.24 7.52 -3.08
C VAL A 293 -10.40 6.83 -3.81
N ALA A 294 -11.60 7.42 -3.75
CA ALA A 294 -12.76 6.94 -4.48
C ALA A 294 -12.51 6.96 -6.01
N VAL A 295 -11.99 8.06 -6.54
CA VAL A 295 -11.67 8.17 -7.98
C VAL A 295 -10.62 7.14 -8.40
N ILE A 296 -9.55 6.94 -7.63
CA ILE A 296 -8.53 5.92 -7.93
C ILE A 296 -9.17 4.52 -7.97
N ARG A 297 -10.03 4.18 -7.00
CA ARG A 297 -10.74 2.89 -6.96
C ARG A 297 -11.60 2.68 -8.21
N LEU A 298 -12.28 3.71 -8.69
CA LEU A 298 -13.12 3.60 -9.89
C LEU A 298 -12.29 3.55 -11.18
N ALA A 299 -11.19 4.30 -11.25
CA ALA A 299 -10.34 4.39 -12.45
C ALA A 299 -9.51 3.12 -12.68
N VAL A 300 -8.96 2.53 -11.62
CA VAL A 300 -8.13 1.31 -11.68
C VAL A 300 -8.66 0.24 -10.70
N PRO A 301 -9.83 -0.37 -11.00
CA PRO A 301 -10.58 -1.18 -10.04
C PRO A 301 -9.85 -2.43 -9.55
N TYR A 302 -8.90 -2.95 -10.32
CA TYR A 302 -8.13 -4.15 -9.97
C TYR A 302 -6.81 -3.85 -9.25
N THR A 303 -6.37 -2.60 -9.23
CA THR A 303 -5.17 -2.17 -8.51
C THR A 303 -5.47 -2.01 -7.02
N GLY A 304 -4.63 -2.59 -6.17
CA GLY A 304 -4.76 -2.46 -4.72
C GLY A 304 -4.46 -1.05 -4.26
N ILE A 305 -5.21 -0.52 -3.31
CA ILE A 305 -4.91 0.77 -2.66
C ILE A 305 -4.32 0.48 -1.28
N ILE A 306 -3.12 1.03 -1.02
CA ILE A 306 -2.41 0.93 0.25
C ILE A 306 -2.64 2.19 1.08
N LEU A 307 -3.12 1.99 2.32
CA LEU A 307 -3.23 3.04 3.33
C LEU A 307 -2.30 2.76 4.51
N SER A 308 -1.37 3.67 4.77
CA SER A 308 -0.44 3.59 5.91
C SER A 308 -1.03 4.15 7.19
N THR A 309 -0.35 3.92 8.32
CA THR A 309 -0.59 4.52 9.65
C THR A 309 -0.26 6.02 9.74
N ARG A 310 -0.05 6.71 8.61
CA ARG A 310 -0.05 8.19 8.54
C ARG A 310 -1.40 8.75 8.97
N GLU A 311 -2.46 8.09 8.55
CA GLU A 311 -3.82 8.55 8.82
C GLU A 311 -4.32 8.14 10.20
N ARG A 312 -5.09 9.03 10.83
CA ARG A 312 -5.79 8.77 12.09
C ARG A 312 -6.86 7.67 11.96
N PRO A 313 -7.13 6.89 13.03
CA PRO A 313 -8.11 5.82 13.01
C PRO A 313 -9.45 6.18 12.39
N GLU A 314 -10.01 7.35 12.71
CA GLU A 314 -11.34 7.79 12.27
C GLU A 314 -11.42 7.85 10.74
N LEU A 315 -10.46 8.52 10.13
CA LEU A 315 -10.40 8.66 8.67
C LEU A 315 -10.08 7.33 7.99
N ARG A 316 -9.21 6.49 8.60
CA ARG A 316 -8.94 5.15 8.07
C ARG A 316 -10.23 4.33 7.92
N ARG A 317 -11.11 4.35 8.92
CA ARG A 317 -12.41 3.64 8.89
C ARG A 317 -13.28 4.09 7.73
N GLU A 318 -13.29 5.39 7.44
CA GLU A 318 -14.02 5.94 6.30
C GLU A 318 -13.41 5.46 4.97
N LEU A 319 -12.08 5.51 4.83
CA LEU A 319 -11.36 5.13 3.62
C LEU A 319 -11.43 3.63 3.30
N PHE A 320 -11.68 2.77 4.29
CA PHE A 320 -11.96 1.35 4.05
C PHE A 320 -13.18 1.16 3.15
N ASN A 321 -14.20 2.03 3.26
CA ASN A 321 -15.38 1.99 2.42
C ASN A 321 -15.12 2.55 1.01
N LEU A 322 -14.08 3.36 0.81
CA LEU A 322 -13.88 4.11 -0.44
C LEU A 322 -12.93 3.46 -1.43
N GLY A 323 -12.20 2.42 -1.02
CA GLY A 323 -11.36 1.68 -1.96
C GLY A 323 -10.13 1.03 -1.38
N VAL A 324 -9.73 1.35 -0.15
CA VAL A 324 -8.54 0.79 0.48
C VAL A 324 -8.64 -0.73 0.57
N SER A 325 -7.59 -1.43 0.14
CA SER A 325 -7.54 -2.90 0.12
C SER A 325 -6.42 -3.48 0.96
N GLN A 326 -5.37 -2.70 1.23
CA GLN A 326 -4.25 -3.10 2.07
C GLN A 326 -3.92 -2.00 3.06
N ILE A 327 -3.60 -2.38 4.30
CA ILE A 327 -3.34 -1.44 5.37
C ILE A 327 -2.13 -1.85 6.20
N SER A 328 -1.33 -0.87 6.65
CA SER A 328 -0.32 -1.14 7.67
C SER A 328 -0.95 -1.11 9.07
N ALA A 329 -0.50 -1.96 9.98
CA ALA A 329 -1.01 -2.01 11.35
C ALA A 329 0.15 -2.25 12.32
N GLY A 330 0.04 -1.74 13.56
CA GLY A 330 1.11 -1.81 14.54
C GLY A 330 2.45 -1.26 14.02
N SER A 331 2.43 -0.24 13.16
CA SER A 331 3.61 0.16 12.39
C SER A 331 4.65 0.90 13.25
N ARG A 332 5.91 0.82 12.83
CA ARG A 332 7.01 1.68 13.28
C ARG A 332 7.72 2.27 12.07
N THR A 333 8.15 3.53 12.18
CA THR A 333 8.71 4.30 11.04
C THR A 333 10.21 4.59 11.18
N SER A 334 10.88 3.88 12.08
CA SER A 334 12.30 4.00 12.39
C SER A 334 12.97 2.62 12.43
N PRO A 335 14.29 2.51 12.10
CA PRO A 335 15.00 1.24 12.22
C PRO A 335 15.15 0.78 13.66
N GLY A 336 14.71 -0.44 13.98
CA GLY A 336 14.92 -1.09 15.29
C GLY A 336 13.84 -0.77 16.33
N ALA A 337 12.76 -0.10 15.93
CA ALA A 337 11.73 0.36 16.85
C ALA A 337 10.73 -0.71 17.27
N TYR A 338 10.64 -1.85 16.57
CA TYR A 338 9.73 -2.92 17.03
C TYR A 338 10.18 -3.48 18.38
N LYS A 339 11.49 -3.64 18.57
CA LYS A 339 12.11 -4.00 19.85
C LYS A 339 12.09 -2.85 20.86
N GLU A 340 12.54 -1.66 20.48
CA GLU A 340 12.75 -0.53 21.40
C GLU A 340 11.44 0.04 21.98
N SER A 341 10.29 -0.18 21.31
CA SER A 341 8.97 0.31 21.75
C SER A 341 8.44 -0.27 23.06
N GLN A 342 9.12 -1.27 23.63
CA GLN A 342 8.82 -1.77 24.97
C GLN A 342 9.62 -1.07 26.09
N GLU A 343 10.67 -0.30 25.76
CA GLU A 343 11.70 0.09 26.75
C GLU A 343 12.10 1.58 26.77
N SER A 344 11.85 2.41 25.73
CA SER A 344 12.16 3.85 25.84
C SER A 344 11.34 4.80 24.97
N LEU A 345 11.16 6.04 25.46
CA LEU A 345 10.47 7.17 24.80
C LEU A 345 11.35 7.90 23.74
N GLU A 346 12.53 7.38 23.40
CA GLU A 346 13.45 8.01 22.43
C GLU A 346 13.05 7.77 20.95
N GLU A 347 11.95 7.05 20.69
CA GLU A 347 11.48 6.68 19.33
C GLU A 347 11.43 7.88 18.36
N HIS A 348 11.06 9.07 18.84
CA HIS A 348 10.84 10.26 18.02
C HIS A 348 12.09 10.81 17.30
N GLN A 349 13.31 10.37 17.65
CA GLN A 349 14.55 10.88 17.04
C GLN A 349 15.07 10.07 15.85
N MET A 350 14.36 9.01 15.44
CA MET A 350 14.76 8.14 14.32
C MET A 350 13.66 7.95 13.27
N GLU A 351 12.44 8.42 13.51
CA GLU A 351 11.27 8.22 12.65
C GLU A 351 11.37 8.96 11.32
N GLN A 352 10.83 8.35 10.26
CA GLN A 352 10.74 9.00 8.95
C GLN A 352 9.69 10.12 8.93
N PHE A 353 8.60 9.92 9.67
CA PHE A 353 7.43 10.79 9.79
C PHE A 353 6.60 10.38 11.02
N GLN A 354 5.77 11.31 11.50
CA GLN A 354 4.86 11.07 12.62
C GLN A 354 3.68 10.18 12.24
N LEU A 355 3.37 9.19 13.08
CA LEU A 355 2.19 8.33 12.89
C LEU A 355 0.89 9.06 13.29
N GLY A 356 -0.19 8.77 12.56
CA GLY A 356 -1.55 9.12 12.95
C GLY A 356 -2.30 7.97 13.65
N ASP A 357 -1.85 6.73 13.47
CA ASP A 357 -2.44 5.55 14.13
C ASP A 357 -1.36 4.69 14.80
N HIS A 358 -1.37 4.70 16.14
CA HIS A 358 -0.42 4.02 17.00
C HIS A 358 -0.91 2.68 17.54
N ARG A 359 -2.14 2.26 17.18
CA ARG A 359 -2.75 1.04 17.70
C ARG A 359 -1.96 -0.20 17.30
N SER A 360 -1.97 -1.19 18.19
CA SER A 360 -1.40 -2.51 17.94
C SER A 360 -2.10 -3.24 16.79
N LEU A 361 -1.48 -4.30 16.26
CA LEU A 361 -2.13 -5.16 15.26
C LEU A 361 -3.43 -5.74 15.80
N ASP A 362 -3.45 -6.19 17.06
CA ASP A 362 -4.63 -6.77 17.71
C ASP A 362 -5.81 -5.81 17.78
N GLU A 363 -5.57 -4.56 18.18
CA GLU A 363 -6.60 -3.51 18.21
C GLU A 363 -7.14 -3.19 16.82
N VAL A 364 -6.28 -3.11 15.80
CA VAL A 364 -6.69 -2.87 14.41
C VAL A 364 -7.50 -4.04 13.86
N VAL A 365 -7.12 -5.28 14.18
CA VAL A 365 -7.87 -6.49 13.79
C VAL A 365 -9.26 -6.47 14.41
N ARG A 366 -9.37 -6.15 15.70
CA ARG A 366 -10.67 -6.03 16.40
C ARG A 366 -11.54 -4.94 15.77
N ASP A 367 -10.98 -3.77 15.50
CA ASP A 367 -11.68 -2.64 14.88
C ASP A 367 -12.20 -3.01 13.48
N CYS A 368 -11.40 -3.72 12.67
CA CYS A 368 -11.83 -4.22 11.37
C CYS A 368 -13.07 -5.12 11.50
N CYS A 369 -13.06 -6.09 12.42
CA CYS A 369 -14.18 -7.00 12.63
C CYS A 369 -15.47 -6.26 13.04
N GLN A 370 -15.35 -5.29 13.96
CA GLN A 370 -16.48 -4.48 14.43
C GLN A 370 -17.08 -3.63 13.31
N LEU A 371 -16.27 -3.23 12.34
CA LEU A 371 -16.70 -2.47 11.16
C LEU A 371 -17.18 -3.35 10.00
N GLY A 372 -17.19 -4.67 10.18
CA GLY A 372 -17.63 -5.62 9.15
C GLY A 372 -16.56 -5.95 8.09
N TYR A 373 -15.30 -5.63 8.33
CA TYR A 373 -14.17 -5.92 7.44
C TYR A 373 -13.43 -7.18 7.87
N LEU A 374 -13.11 -8.05 6.90
CA LEU A 374 -12.37 -9.28 7.11
C LEU A 374 -10.86 -9.02 7.06
N PRO A 375 -10.14 -9.10 8.21
CA PRO A 375 -8.70 -9.03 8.24
C PRO A 375 -8.10 -10.18 7.42
N SER A 376 -7.02 -9.93 6.69
CA SER A 376 -6.35 -10.95 5.90
C SER A 376 -4.84 -10.84 5.97
N PHE A 377 -4.17 -11.98 6.14
CA PHE A 377 -2.73 -12.11 6.04
C PHE A 377 -2.32 -12.91 4.79
N CYS A 378 -3.22 -12.98 3.81
CA CYS A 378 -3.07 -13.80 2.62
C CYS A 378 -1.82 -13.47 1.81
N THR A 379 -1.14 -14.53 1.38
CA THR A 379 0.02 -14.48 0.46
C THR A 379 -0.11 -15.50 -0.68
N ALA A 380 -1.29 -16.10 -0.86
CA ALA A 380 -1.53 -17.21 -1.78
C ALA A 380 -1.22 -16.85 -3.25
N CYS A 381 -1.53 -15.63 -3.71
CA CYS A 381 -1.22 -15.22 -5.09
C CYS A 381 0.28 -15.31 -5.40
N TYR A 382 1.12 -14.85 -4.48
CA TYR A 382 2.57 -14.93 -4.61
C TYR A 382 3.05 -16.38 -4.72
N ARG A 383 2.52 -17.28 -3.89
CA ARG A 383 2.98 -18.67 -3.79
C ARG A 383 2.42 -19.58 -4.89
N SER A 384 1.28 -19.23 -5.46
CA SER A 384 0.70 -19.92 -6.63
C SER A 384 1.16 -19.34 -7.97
N SER A 385 2.17 -18.46 -8.00
CA SER A 385 2.64 -17.80 -9.23
C SER A 385 1.52 -17.06 -9.99
N ARG A 386 0.59 -16.45 -9.22
CA ARG A 386 -0.47 -15.55 -9.70
C ARG A 386 -0.01 -14.11 -9.49
N THR A 387 0.99 -13.70 -10.25
CA THR A 387 1.60 -12.37 -10.26
C THR A 387 1.40 -11.74 -11.64
N GLY A 388 1.52 -10.41 -11.76
CA GLY A 388 1.40 -9.73 -13.05
C GLY A 388 0.10 -10.02 -13.81
N ASP A 389 0.24 -10.49 -15.04
CA ASP A 389 -0.85 -10.69 -16.02
C ASP A 389 -1.85 -11.75 -15.56
N ARG A 390 -1.35 -12.84 -14.96
CA ARG A 390 -2.18 -13.92 -14.41
C ARG A 390 -3.06 -13.45 -13.26
N PHE A 391 -2.55 -12.55 -12.42
CA PHE A 391 -3.36 -11.92 -11.37
C PHE A 391 -4.45 -11.04 -11.99
N MET A 392 -4.08 -10.21 -12.97
CA MET A 392 -4.99 -9.28 -13.61
C MET A 392 -6.09 -9.99 -14.40
N GLU A 393 -5.79 -11.06 -15.12
CA GLU A 393 -6.76 -11.90 -15.82
C GLU A 393 -7.81 -12.44 -14.84
N LEU A 394 -7.35 -13.03 -13.72
CA LEU A 394 -8.24 -13.55 -12.68
C LEU A 394 -9.10 -12.44 -12.05
N ALA A 395 -8.50 -11.29 -11.72
CA ALA A 395 -9.21 -10.15 -11.15
C ALA A 395 -10.30 -9.62 -12.10
N LYS A 396 -9.99 -9.52 -13.40
CA LYS A 396 -10.89 -9.07 -14.46
C LYS A 396 -12.11 -9.99 -14.67
N THR A 397 -12.03 -11.27 -14.31
CA THR A 397 -13.19 -12.19 -14.38
C THR A 397 -14.30 -11.90 -13.36
N GLY A 398 -14.03 -11.10 -12.33
CA GLY A 398 -14.94 -10.92 -11.19
C GLY A 398 -15.05 -12.13 -10.24
N ASN A 399 -14.37 -13.24 -10.55
CA ASN A 399 -14.39 -14.44 -9.70
C ASN A 399 -13.29 -14.46 -8.63
N ILE A 400 -12.45 -13.43 -8.55
CA ILE A 400 -11.33 -13.37 -7.60
C ILE A 400 -11.79 -13.53 -6.14
N GLY A 401 -13.01 -13.08 -5.80
CA GLY A 401 -13.61 -13.28 -4.48
C GLY A 401 -13.74 -14.74 -4.06
N LYS A 402 -13.99 -15.66 -5.01
CA LYS A 402 -14.12 -17.11 -4.77
C LYS A 402 -12.82 -17.77 -4.32
N LEU A 403 -11.68 -17.12 -4.57
CA LEU A 403 -10.35 -17.57 -4.14
C LEU A 403 -9.83 -16.74 -2.96
N CYS A 404 -10.06 -15.43 -2.98
CA CYS A 404 -9.50 -14.53 -1.98
C CYS A 404 -10.25 -14.56 -0.64
N SER A 405 -11.58 -14.72 -0.63
CA SER A 405 -12.35 -14.79 0.63
C SER A 405 -11.99 -16.02 1.46
N PRO A 406 -11.92 -17.24 0.88
CA PRO A 406 -11.49 -18.40 1.67
C PRO A 406 -10.07 -18.30 2.21
N ASN A 407 -9.14 -17.76 1.41
CA ASN A 407 -7.77 -17.52 1.86
C ASN A 407 -7.71 -16.49 2.99
N ALA A 408 -8.53 -15.44 2.92
CA ALA A 408 -8.65 -14.47 4.00
C ALA A 408 -9.18 -15.12 5.28
N ILE A 409 -10.28 -15.89 5.20
CA ILE A 409 -10.85 -16.66 6.33
C ILE A 409 -9.81 -17.58 6.95
N SER A 410 -9.09 -18.36 6.14
CA SER A 410 -8.06 -19.28 6.62
C SER A 410 -6.94 -18.55 7.36
N THR A 411 -6.36 -17.51 6.75
CA THR A 411 -5.29 -16.72 7.40
C THR A 411 -5.77 -15.94 8.62
N PHE A 412 -7.04 -15.54 8.64
CA PHE A 412 -7.63 -14.85 9.79
C PHE A 412 -7.89 -15.82 10.94
N LYS A 413 -8.39 -17.03 10.65
CA LYS A 413 -8.53 -18.11 11.61
C LYS A 413 -7.18 -18.48 12.24
N GLU A 414 -6.13 -18.58 11.44
CA GLU A 414 -4.75 -18.75 11.92
C GLU A 414 -4.38 -17.63 12.90
N TYR A 415 -4.70 -16.37 12.57
CA TYR A 415 -4.44 -15.24 13.45
C TYR A 415 -5.17 -15.32 14.79
N ILE A 416 -6.48 -15.63 14.74
CA ILE A 416 -7.36 -15.74 15.92
C ILE A 416 -6.83 -16.77 16.91
N LEU A 417 -6.40 -17.93 16.43
CA LEU A 417 -5.97 -19.03 17.30
C LEU A 417 -4.63 -18.74 17.99
N GLU A 418 -3.70 -18.07 17.30
CA GLU A 418 -2.32 -17.97 17.74
C GLU A 418 -1.91 -16.64 18.36
N TYR A 419 -2.49 -15.52 17.89
CA TYR A 419 -1.97 -14.18 18.23
C TYR A 419 -3.02 -13.24 18.83
N ALA A 420 -4.31 -13.47 18.57
CA ALA A 420 -5.36 -12.58 19.07
C ALA A 420 -5.45 -12.59 20.61
N SER A 421 -5.65 -11.42 21.20
CA SER A 421 -6.05 -11.29 22.61
C SER A 421 -7.42 -11.93 22.86
N GLU A 422 -7.76 -12.20 24.12
CA GLU A 422 -9.08 -12.77 24.47
C GLU A 422 -10.22 -11.82 24.08
N GLU A 423 -10.01 -10.50 24.21
CA GLU A 423 -10.97 -9.48 23.78
C GLU A 423 -11.19 -9.54 22.25
N THR A 424 -10.12 -9.70 21.48
CA THR A 424 -10.19 -9.77 20.03
C THR A 424 -10.79 -11.10 19.57
N LYS A 425 -10.43 -12.24 20.20
CA LYS A 425 -11.00 -13.56 19.90
C LYS A 425 -12.52 -13.56 20.02
N LYS A 426 -13.07 -12.92 21.07
CA LYS A 426 -14.51 -12.88 21.32
C LYS A 426 -15.30 -12.29 20.16
N VAL A 427 -14.82 -11.20 19.56
CA VAL A 427 -15.47 -10.56 18.40
C VAL A 427 -15.12 -11.29 17.10
N ALA A 428 -13.86 -11.71 16.96
CA ALA A 428 -13.32 -12.26 15.73
C ALA A 428 -13.93 -13.63 15.37
N LEU A 429 -14.18 -14.50 16.35
CA LEU A 429 -14.77 -15.83 16.10
C LEU A 429 -16.21 -15.72 15.57
N GLU A 430 -17.03 -14.88 16.20
CA GLU A 430 -18.40 -14.64 15.73
C GLU A 430 -18.40 -14.03 14.33
N PHE A 431 -17.55 -13.02 14.10
CA PHE A 431 -17.39 -12.40 12.79
C PHE A 431 -16.94 -13.41 11.73
N LEU A 432 -15.95 -14.26 12.02
CA LEU A 432 -15.45 -15.28 11.10
C LEU A 432 -16.56 -16.28 10.70
N LEU A 433 -17.38 -16.73 11.66
CA LEU A 433 -18.49 -17.64 11.37
C LEU A 433 -19.50 -16.99 10.42
N ASN A 434 -19.86 -15.72 10.68
CA ASN A 434 -20.74 -14.95 9.80
C ASN A 434 -20.17 -14.79 8.38
N GLU A 435 -18.85 -14.61 8.24
CA GLU A 435 -18.19 -14.54 6.92
C GLU A 435 -18.23 -15.87 6.18
N ILE A 436 -18.08 -17.00 6.87
CA ILE A 436 -18.20 -18.33 6.27
C ILE A 436 -19.63 -18.59 5.79
N GLU A 437 -20.64 -18.14 6.54
CA GLU A 437 -22.05 -18.30 6.17
C GLU A 437 -22.44 -17.52 4.91
N LYS A 438 -21.74 -16.42 4.60
CA LYS A 438 -21.95 -15.64 3.37
C LYS A 438 -21.42 -16.34 2.10
N LEU A 439 -20.62 -17.39 2.24
CA LEU A 439 -20.06 -18.10 1.09
C LEU A 439 -21.10 -19.03 0.45
N GLU A 440 -21.11 -19.10 -0.88
CA GLU A 440 -21.92 -20.04 -1.64
C GLU A 440 -21.19 -21.37 -1.89
N GLU A 441 -21.94 -22.45 -2.11
CA GLU A 441 -21.39 -23.74 -2.54
C GLU A 441 -20.86 -23.68 -3.99
N PRO A 442 -19.78 -24.40 -4.35
CA PRO A 442 -18.99 -25.33 -3.53
C PRO A 442 -17.87 -24.66 -2.70
N THR A 443 -17.79 -23.32 -2.72
CA THR A 443 -16.69 -22.57 -2.08
C THR A 443 -16.77 -22.69 -0.56
N LYS A 444 -17.98 -22.57 0.02
CA LYS A 444 -18.21 -22.71 1.46
C LYS A 444 -17.66 -24.02 2.03
N ASN A 445 -18.02 -25.17 1.44
CA ASN A 445 -17.55 -26.47 1.90
C ASN A 445 -16.02 -26.62 1.82
N LYS A 446 -15.38 -26.09 0.77
CA LYS A 446 -13.91 -26.06 0.68
C LYS A 446 -13.29 -25.18 1.78
N THR A 447 -13.87 -24.02 2.06
CA THR A 447 -13.42 -23.13 3.15
C THR A 447 -13.55 -23.80 4.50
N LEU A 448 -14.66 -24.50 4.78
CA LEU A 448 -14.85 -25.24 6.04
C LEU A 448 -13.74 -26.28 6.26
N LYS A 449 -13.38 -27.06 5.23
CA LYS A 449 -12.25 -28.00 5.29
C LYS A 449 -10.91 -27.32 5.56
N MET A 450 -10.70 -26.10 5.06
CA MET A 450 -9.49 -25.33 5.39
C MET A 450 -9.49 -24.89 6.85
N VAL A 451 -10.64 -24.42 7.36
CA VAL A 451 -10.78 -24.03 8.76
C VAL A 451 -10.55 -25.22 9.69
N GLU A 452 -11.09 -26.40 9.37
CA GLU A 452 -10.85 -27.65 10.12
C GLU A 452 -9.35 -28.00 10.19
N ARG A 453 -8.63 -27.85 9.07
CA ARG A 453 -7.17 -28.07 9.03
C ARG A 453 -6.43 -27.08 9.92
N VAL A 454 -6.82 -25.81 9.91
CA VAL A 454 -6.23 -24.78 10.78
C VAL A 454 -6.53 -25.05 12.25
N ASP A 455 -7.76 -25.47 12.59
CA ASP A 455 -8.15 -25.90 13.94
C ASP A 455 -7.36 -27.13 14.41
N ALA A 456 -7.01 -28.04 13.49
CA ALA A 456 -6.16 -29.19 13.77
C ALA A 456 -4.65 -28.84 13.93
N GLY A 457 -4.29 -27.57 13.82
CA GLY A 457 -2.91 -27.11 14.00
C GLY A 457 -2.13 -26.91 12.70
N GLU A 458 -2.72 -27.16 11.52
CA GLU A 458 -2.08 -26.86 10.25
C GLU A 458 -1.96 -25.34 10.06
N ARG A 459 -0.90 -24.90 9.38
CA ARG A 459 -0.64 -23.49 9.10
C ARG A 459 -0.49 -23.29 7.61
N ASP A 460 -0.67 -22.04 7.16
CA ASP A 460 -0.46 -21.68 5.77
C ASP A 460 -1.37 -22.47 4.80
N VAL A 461 -2.62 -22.68 5.21
CA VAL A 461 -3.63 -23.35 4.39
C VAL A 461 -4.24 -22.35 3.42
N PHE A 462 -4.07 -22.56 2.11
CA PHE A 462 -4.62 -21.71 1.05
C PHE A 462 -5.14 -22.52 -0.14
N PHE A 463 -5.99 -21.88 -0.96
CA PHE A 463 -6.52 -22.35 -2.24
C PHE A 463 -5.51 -22.31 -3.38
#